data_AF-A0A7V3M3K9-F1
#
_entry.id   AF-A0A7V3M3K9-F1
#
_cell.length_a   1.000
_cell.length_b   1.000
_cell.length_c   1.000
_cell.angle_alpha   90.00
_cell.angle_beta   90.00
_cell.angle_gamma   90.00
#
_symmetry.space_group_name_H-M   'P 1'
#
loop_
_entity.id
_entity.type
_entity.pdbx_description
1 polymer ?
#
loop_
_entity_poly.entity_id
_entity_poly.type
_entity_poly.pdbx_seq_one_letter_code
_entity_poly.pdbx_strand_id
1 'polypeptide(L)'
;MKNNRGKVKTHCDNSRSQTLPGNAYFTVKSLVLLLLFSVTLLHARGFTTEASLNKTKAYVKEPVILTFHITQTDYSKVMFFDFTLAESAHYEFYRLDAKEEDSYQNAQIIYTYLLYPLKEGNININFELTQKVTTKENVAYSFSGDRDNVKGITTTDQKIVVAPLTIDIKPLPDGTQLVGDFTLSHTLKKTTANAYEPIPFSVTLRGSGYPPLLEHLLVPNNAFTLFTETPQLQSIRSENGTFNTILYPMAVSAQQSFTLAETTLQAFNPKTEKSYRLTIPAYSFTITNTVPEKLLDKVDSPAPAKATDWSWLTDLFSYLIVFLSGFFTAKTWQWHKKEKQTVDPFAARVAETSDPKVLLKLLIAEDSKKYANAIEKLEGHIYAKKSINLASLKKQIQSTNMQ
;
A
#
# COMPACT_ATOMS: atom_id res chain seq x y z
N MET A 1 65.92 64.74 35.55
CA MET A 1 67.31 64.29 35.86
C MET A 1 67.61 63.08 34.97
N LYS A 2 68.76 62.86 34.32
CA LYS A 2 70.22 63.01 34.63
C LYS A 2 70.77 61.93 35.59
N ASN A 3 71.93 61.36 35.20
CA ASN A 3 72.82 60.39 35.90
C ASN A 3 72.36 58.90 35.88
N ASN A 4 73.12 57.97 35.28
CA ASN A 4 74.40 57.31 35.69
C ASN A 4 74.13 56.07 36.57
N ARG A 5 74.93 54.99 36.64
CA ARG A 5 76.07 54.39 35.88
C ARG A 5 76.25 52.98 36.49
N GLY A 6 76.73 51.97 35.73
CA GLY A 6 76.89 50.62 36.31
C GLY A 6 77.62 49.60 35.44
N LYS A 7 78.87 49.87 35.01
CA LYS A 7 79.75 48.91 34.31
C LYS A 7 80.75 48.30 35.30
N VAL A 8 81.01 46.99 35.19
CA VAL A 8 82.09 46.26 35.90
C VAL A 8 82.86 45.37 34.91
N LYS A 9 84.14 45.06 35.19
CA LYS A 9 85.12 44.39 34.32
C LYS A 9 86.18 43.63 35.17
N THR A 10 86.94 42.62 34.70
CA THR A 10 86.88 41.91 33.39
C THR A 10 86.52 40.42 33.57
N HIS A 11 87.35 39.36 33.48
CA HIS A 11 88.76 39.18 33.11
C HIS A 11 89.04 37.81 32.43
N CYS A 12 90.32 37.44 32.36
CA CYS A 12 90.90 36.23 31.77
C CYS A 12 90.78 35.04 32.76
N ASP A 13 91.00 33.76 32.42
CA ASP A 13 91.96 33.13 31.50
C ASP A 13 91.36 31.83 30.89
N ASN A 14 91.58 31.42 29.63
CA ASN A 14 92.81 30.90 28.98
C ASN A 14 93.22 29.47 29.40
N SER A 15 92.99 28.46 28.52
CA SER A 15 94.08 27.60 28.01
C SER A 15 93.64 26.46 27.06
N ARG A 16 94.49 26.26 26.03
CA ARG A 16 94.82 25.03 25.27
C ARG A 16 93.76 24.23 24.48
N SER A 17 94.28 23.72 23.36
CA SER A 17 93.64 22.86 22.36
C SER A 17 93.89 21.37 22.58
N GLN A 18 92.97 20.53 22.11
CA GLN A 18 93.28 19.21 21.54
C GLN A 18 92.50 19.03 20.23
N THR A 19 92.98 18.15 19.35
CA THR A 19 92.49 17.94 17.97
C THR A 19 92.24 16.45 17.70
N LEU A 20 91.80 16.13 16.47
CA LEU A 20 91.58 14.78 15.91
C LEU A 20 90.18 14.18 16.26
N PRO A 21 89.65 13.18 15.51
CA PRO A 21 88.61 13.50 14.53
C PRO A 21 87.36 12.60 14.60
N GLY A 22 86.27 12.99 13.91
CA GLY A 22 85.08 12.14 13.82
C GLY A 22 84.04 12.60 12.79
N ASN A 23 84.04 11.97 11.61
CA ASN A 23 82.98 12.16 10.60
C ASN A 23 81.69 11.46 11.03
N ALA A 24 80.83 12.15 11.78
CA ALA A 24 79.49 11.68 12.14
C ALA A 24 78.42 12.28 11.19
N TYR A 25 78.43 11.87 9.92
CA TYR A 25 77.36 12.20 8.97
C TYR A 25 76.05 11.49 9.35
N PHE A 26 75.29 12.07 10.27
CA PHE A 26 74.00 11.57 10.74
C PHE A 26 72.89 11.74 9.70
N THR A 27 73.01 10.99 8.60
CA THR A 27 71.93 10.31 7.90
C THR A 27 70.59 11.05 7.74
N VAL A 28 70.62 12.26 7.17
CA VAL A 28 69.42 12.92 6.59
C VAL A 28 68.67 11.99 5.62
N LYS A 29 69.41 11.10 4.92
CA LYS A 29 68.83 10.01 4.10
C LYS A 29 67.85 9.09 4.86
N SER A 30 68.02 8.87 6.16
CA SER A 30 67.15 7.97 6.94
C SER A 30 65.77 8.58 7.22
N LEU A 31 65.70 9.90 7.42
CA LEU A 31 64.42 10.58 7.66
C LEU A 31 63.60 10.65 6.36
N VAL A 32 64.27 10.91 5.23
CA VAL A 32 63.66 10.89 3.89
C VAL A 32 63.17 9.49 3.51
N LEU A 33 63.92 8.44 3.87
CA LEU A 33 63.50 7.05 3.63
C LEU A 33 62.26 6.67 4.44
N LEU A 34 62.13 7.16 5.68
CA LEU A 34 60.93 6.94 6.50
C LEU A 34 59.71 7.66 5.93
N LEU A 35 59.87 8.91 5.47
CA LEU A 35 58.79 9.70 4.86
C LEU A 35 58.32 9.14 3.50
N LEU A 36 59.21 8.49 2.75
CA LEU A 36 58.86 7.76 1.53
C LEU A 36 58.07 6.48 1.81
N PHE A 37 58.23 5.87 2.99
CA PHE A 37 57.49 4.65 3.36
C PHE A 37 56.05 4.92 3.85
N SER A 38 55.70 6.16 4.23
CA SER A 38 54.35 6.51 4.67
C SER A 38 53.29 6.60 3.57
N VAL A 39 53.66 6.46 2.28
CA VAL A 39 52.72 6.57 1.15
C VAL A 39 52.22 5.19 0.66
N THR A 40 52.88 4.09 1.01
CA THR A 40 52.54 2.74 0.53
C THR A 40 51.44 2.04 1.35
N LEU A 41 50.41 2.79 1.77
CA LEU A 41 49.12 2.21 2.18
C LEU A 41 48.23 1.93 0.95
N LEU A 42 48.81 1.28 -0.08
CA LEU A 42 48.03 0.52 -1.04
C LEU A 42 47.45 -0.69 -0.30
N HIS A 43 46.26 -0.55 0.24
CA HIS A 43 45.42 -1.71 0.51
C HIS A 43 45.16 -2.42 -0.82
N ALA A 44 45.81 -3.56 -1.04
CA ALA A 44 45.58 -4.43 -2.18
C ALA A 44 44.18 -5.08 -2.05
N ARG A 45 43.13 -4.30 -2.33
CA ARG A 45 41.72 -4.70 -2.28
C ARG A 45 41.38 -5.82 -3.28
N GLY A 46 42.27 -6.07 -4.23
CA GLY A 46 42.14 -7.11 -5.27
C GLY A 46 41.32 -6.68 -6.48
N PHE A 47 40.98 -5.40 -6.57
CA PHE A 47 40.33 -4.75 -7.71
C PHE A 47 40.67 -3.26 -7.72
N THR A 48 40.41 -2.59 -8.84
CA THR A 48 40.43 -1.14 -8.99
C THR A 48 39.05 -0.61 -9.35
N THR A 49 38.76 0.64 -9.01
CA THR A 49 37.51 1.34 -9.34
C THR A 49 37.80 2.67 -9.99
N GLU A 50 37.14 2.97 -11.11
CA GLU A 50 37.18 4.28 -11.76
C GLU A 50 35.75 4.80 -11.96
N ALA A 51 35.52 6.05 -11.59
CA ALA A 51 34.22 6.70 -11.67
C ALA A 51 34.35 7.97 -12.51
N SER A 52 33.53 8.09 -13.56
CA SER A 52 33.56 9.23 -14.49
C SER A 52 32.18 9.81 -14.73
N LEU A 53 32.14 11.09 -15.13
CA LEU A 53 30.93 11.79 -15.57
C LEU A 53 31.12 12.26 -17.01
N ASN A 54 30.07 12.21 -17.82
CA ASN A 54 30.10 12.78 -19.18
C ASN A 54 30.18 14.32 -19.20
N LYS A 55 29.96 14.99 -18.06
CA LYS A 55 30.18 16.43 -17.84
C LYS A 55 30.45 16.71 -16.36
N THR A 56 31.35 17.66 -16.09
CA THR A 56 31.67 18.17 -14.74
C THR A 56 30.86 19.41 -14.35
N LYS A 57 30.12 19.99 -15.30
CA LYS A 57 29.18 21.10 -15.11
C LYS A 57 27.86 20.75 -15.80
N ALA A 58 26.74 21.09 -15.18
CA ALA A 58 25.40 20.88 -15.72
C ALA A 58 24.42 21.95 -15.20
N TYR A 59 23.22 22.03 -15.76
CA TYR A 59 22.10 22.77 -15.16
C TYR A 59 21.26 21.89 -14.23
N VAL A 60 20.51 22.50 -13.31
CA VAL A 60 19.46 21.77 -12.55
C VAL A 60 18.52 21.08 -13.55
N LYS A 61 18.16 19.81 -13.29
CA LYS A 61 17.36 18.92 -14.14
C LYS A 61 17.96 18.61 -15.52
N GLU A 62 19.22 18.92 -15.78
CA GLU A 62 19.92 18.43 -16.97
C GLU A 62 20.37 16.96 -16.79
N PRO A 63 20.21 16.07 -17.79
CA PRO A 63 20.73 14.71 -17.71
C PRO A 63 22.26 14.66 -17.69
N VAL A 64 22.81 13.95 -16.72
CA VAL A 64 24.24 13.61 -16.57
C VAL A 64 24.38 12.10 -16.68
N ILE A 65 25.39 11.59 -17.38
CA ILE A 65 25.74 10.17 -17.37
C ILE A 65 26.95 9.96 -16.47
N LEU A 66 26.83 8.99 -15.56
CA LEU A 66 27.92 8.47 -14.74
C LEU A 66 28.25 7.06 -15.20
N THR A 67 29.54 6.78 -15.38
CA THR A 67 30.05 5.44 -15.67
C THR A 67 30.97 5.00 -14.55
N PHE A 68 30.69 3.84 -13.95
CA PHE A 68 31.49 3.26 -12.87
C PHE A 68 32.09 1.93 -13.32
N HIS A 69 33.41 1.89 -13.43
CA HIS A 69 34.19 0.72 -13.82
C HIS A 69 34.75 0.03 -12.58
N ILE A 70 34.63 -1.29 -12.54
CA ILE A 70 35.31 -2.17 -11.59
C ILE A 70 36.15 -3.16 -12.39
N THR A 71 37.41 -3.34 -12.01
CA THR A 71 38.32 -4.30 -12.65
C THR A 71 39.00 -5.13 -11.59
N GLN A 72 38.75 -6.44 -11.55
CA GLN A 72 39.46 -7.35 -10.66
C GLN A 72 40.95 -7.42 -11.02
N THR A 73 41.83 -7.39 -10.02
CA THR A 73 43.29 -7.44 -10.16
C THR A 73 43.93 -8.56 -9.34
N ASP A 74 43.23 -9.12 -8.35
CA ASP A 74 43.61 -10.33 -7.63
C ASP A 74 42.90 -11.57 -8.20
N TYR A 75 43.54 -12.16 -9.20
CA TYR A 75 43.11 -13.40 -9.85
C TYR A 75 43.25 -14.67 -8.97
N SER A 76 43.59 -14.56 -7.68
CA SER A 76 43.63 -15.74 -6.78
C SER A 76 42.26 -16.12 -6.21
N LYS A 77 41.27 -15.23 -6.27
CA LYS A 77 39.93 -15.40 -5.66
C LYS A 77 38.82 -15.24 -6.71
N VAL A 78 37.58 -15.50 -6.30
CA VAL A 78 36.38 -15.07 -7.03
C VAL A 78 35.81 -13.87 -6.29
N MET A 79 35.44 -12.82 -7.03
CA MET A 79 34.90 -11.58 -6.46
C MET A 79 33.64 -11.16 -7.22
N PHE A 80 32.56 -10.92 -6.48
CA PHE A 80 31.36 -10.26 -6.99
C PHE A 80 31.25 -8.86 -6.39
N PHE A 81 30.56 -7.96 -7.07
CA PHE A 81 30.43 -6.57 -6.63
C PHE A 81 28.96 -6.13 -6.71
N ASP A 82 28.44 -5.64 -5.58
CA ASP A 82 27.17 -4.91 -5.56
C ASP A 82 27.48 -3.42 -5.51
N PHE A 83 27.11 -2.68 -6.57
CA PHE A 83 27.32 -1.24 -6.69
C PHE A 83 25.99 -0.50 -6.87
N THR A 84 25.83 0.60 -6.15
CA THR A 84 24.82 1.63 -6.42
C THR A 84 25.31 3.02 -6.01
N LEU A 85 24.62 4.05 -6.49
CA LEU A 85 24.71 5.39 -5.90
C LEU A 85 23.90 5.40 -4.59
N ALA A 86 24.35 6.19 -3.61
CA ALA A 86 23.58 6.43 -2.39
C ALA A 86 22.41 7.40 -2.69
N GLU A 87 21.29 7.24 -1.99
CA GLU A 87 20.13 8.12 -2.11
C GLU A 87 20.42 9.54 -1.58
N SER A 88 19.82 10.56 -2.21
CA SER A 88 20.08 11.96 -1.86
C SER A 88 18.96 12.89 -2.29
N ALA A 89 18.58 13.85 -1.44
CA ALA A 89 17.67 14.94 -1.79
C ALA A 89 18.29 16.01 -2.73
N HIS A 90 19.43 15.71 -3.37
CA HIS A 90 20.15 16.58 -4.30
C HIS A 90 20.17 16.05 -5.74
N TYR A 91 19.91 14.76 -5.96
CA TYR A 91 19.89 14.15 -7.30
C TYR A 91 18.94 12.96 -7.34
N GLU A 92 18.31 12.74 -8.49
CA GLU A 92 17.62 11.51 -8.85
C GLU A 92 18.54 10.67 -9.76
N PHE A 93 18.49 9.33 -9.68
CA PHE A 93 19.33 8.48 -10.53
C PHE A 93 18.62 7.20 -10.99
N TYR A 94 19.05 6.68 -12.13
CA TYR A 94 18.53 5.47 -12.76
C TYR A 94 19.68 4.66 -13.37
N ARG A 95 19.77 3.37 -13.04
CA ARG A 95 20.69 2.46 -13.76
C ARG A 95 20.18 2.24 -15.18
N LEU A 96 21.00 2.55 -16.17
CA LEU A 96 20.72 2.26 -17.58
C LEU A 96 21.21 0.86 -17.96
N ASP A 97 22.42 0.51 -17.51
CA ASP A 97 23.10 -0.71 -17.91
C ASP A 97 24.05 -1.21 -16.81
N ALA A 98 24.42 -2.48 -16.87
CA ALA A 98 25.41 -3.16 -16.05
C ALA A 98 26.07 -4.25 -16.91
N LYS A 99 27.15 -3.89 -17.61
CA LYS A 99 27.91 -4.82 -18.46
C LYS A 99 28.93 -5.54 -17.61
N GLU A 100 28.97 -6.85 -17.71
CA GLU A 100 29.92 -7.70 -16.98
C GLU A 100 30.64 -8.61 -17.98
N GLU A 101 31.94 -8.38 -18.16
CA GLU A 101 32.83 -9.33 -18.82
C GLU A 101 33.42 -10.23 -17.73
N ASP A 102 32.75 -11.35 -17.46
CA ASP A 102 33.19 -12.35 -16.49
C ASP A 102 34.10 -13.42 -17.11
N SER A 103 35.18 -13.77 -16.41
CA SER A 103 35.94 -15.00 -16.64
C SER A 103 36.37 -15.65 -15.31
N TYR A 104 35.42 -15.70 -14.36
CA TYR A 104 35.50 -16.20 -12.98
C TYR A 104 36.47 -15.47 -12.04
N GLN A 105 37.51 -14.82 -12.56
CA GLN A 105 38.58 -14.19 -11.77
C GLN A 105 39.11 -12.87 -12.36
N ASN A 106 38.68 -12.51 -13.56
CA ASN A 106 38.92 -11.21 -14.20
C ASN A 106 37.57 -10.50 -14.37
N ALA A 107 36.80 -10.36 -13.29
CA ALA A 107 35.53 -9.65 -13.36
C ALA A 107 35.77 -8.18 -13.77
N GLN A 108 35.24 -7.79 -14.93
CA GLN A 108 35.25 -6.40 -15.39
C GLN A 108 33.81 -5.93 -15.54
N ILE A 109 33.38 -5.03 -14.64
CA ILE A 109 31.98 -4.60 -14.54
C ILE A 109 31.89 -3.10 -14.79
N ILE A 110 31.02 -2.71 -15.72
CA ILE A 110 30.79 -1.32 -16.12
C ILE A 110 29.31 -1.01 -15.89
N TYR A 111 29.02 -0.21 -14.86
CA TYR A 111 27.68 0.29 -14.60
C TYR A 111 27.48 1.67 -15.22
N THR A 112 26.41 1.84 -15.98
CA THR A 112 26.03 3.14 -16.57
C THR A 112 24.78 3.66 -15.87
N TYR A 113 24.85 4.87 -15.33
CA TYR A 113 23.75 5.55 -14.63
C TYR A 113 23.39 6.87 -15.31
N LEU A 114 22.08 7.14 -15.41
CA LEU A 114 21.51 8.44 -15.77
C LEU A 114 21.11 9.17 -14.48
N LEU A 115 21.71 10.35 -14.25
CA LEU A 115 21.43 11.22 -13.11
C LEU A 115 20.73 12.50 -13.56
N TYR A 116 19.91 13.03 -12.66
CA TYR A 116 19.28 14.35 -12.75
C TYR A 116 19.54 15.15 -11.47
N PRO A 117 20.38 16.21 -11.52
CA PRO A 117 20.57 17.12 -10.39
C PRO A 117 19.28 17.86 -10.05
N LEU A 118 18.87 17.89 -8.78
CA LEU A 118 17.62 18.50 -8.32
C LEU A 118 17.83 19.86 -7.63
N LYS A 119 19.08 20.24 -7.35
CA LYS A 119 19.48 21.51 -6.73
C LYS A 119 20.71 22.08 -7.42
N GLU A 120 20.93 23.38 -7.25
CA GLU A 120 22.12 24.10 -7.74
C GLU A 120 23.32 23.99 -6.78
N GLY A 121 24.48 24.44 -7.24
CA GLY A 121 25.75 24.43 -6.50
C GLY A 121 26.55 23.14 -6.68
N ASN A 122 27.57 22.97 -5.84
CA ASN A 122 28.45 21.79 -5.88
C ASN A 122 27.77 20.60 -5.17
N ILE A 123 27.48 19.54 -5.92
CA ILE A 123 26.86 18.31 -5.42
C ILE A 123 27.90 17.19 -5.37
N ASN A 124 27.99 16.50 -4.24
CA ASN A 124 28.73 15.25 -4.11
C ASN A 124 27.81 14.05 -4.36
N ILE A 125 28.15 13.25 -5.38
CA ILE A 125 27.54 11.97 -5.69
C ILE A 125 28.27 10.92 -4.86
N ASN A 126 27.56 10.28 -3.93
CA ASN A 126 28.12 9.27 -3.03
C ASN A 126 27.84 7.85 -3.55
N PHE A 127 28.70 6.91 -3.19
CA PHE A 127 28.67 5.53 -3.71
C PHE A 127 28.53 4.51 -2.58
N GLU A 128 27.74 3.46 -2.84
CA GLU A 128 27.69 2.25 -2.04
C GLU A 128 28.25 1.10 -2.85
N LEU A 129 29.39 0.57 -2.43
CA LEU A 129 30.05 -0.60 -3.04
C LEU A 129 30.25 -1.68 -1.98
N THR A 130 29.76 -2.89 -2.24
CA THR A 130 30.05 -4.08 -1.43
C THR A 130 30.80 -5.09 -2.29
N GLN A 131 32.02 -5.43 -1.87
CA GLN A 131 32.79 -6.54 -2.43
C GLN A 131 32.36 -7.83 -1.73
N LYS A 132 32.13 -8.89 -2.50
CA LYS A 132 31.76 -10.23 -2.01
C LYS A 132 32.82 -11.22 -2.46
N VAL A 133 33.60 -11.76 -1.53
CA VAL A 133 34.75 -12.62 -1.83
C VAL A 133 34.42 -14.09 -1.55
N THR A 134 34.79 -14.99 -2.46
CA THR A 134 34.69 -16.45 -2.26
C THR A 134 35.79 -17.21 -3.00
N THR A 135 35.79 -18.55 -2.88
CA THR A 135 36.77 -19.45 -3.51
C THR A 135 36.15 -20.27 -4.64
N LYS A 136 36.99 -20.84 -5.52
CA LYS A 136 36.53 -21.67 -6.65
C LYS A 136 35.75 -22.88 -6.20
N GLU A 137 36.12 -23.47 -5.08
CA GLU A 137 35.55 -24.68 -4.52
C GLU A 137 34.11 -24.42 -4.03
N ASN A 138 33.87 -23.27 -3.38
CA ASN A 138 32.53 -22.84 -2.97
C ASN A 138 31.61 -22.58 -4.17
N VAL A 139 32.14 -21.93 -5.22
CA VAL A 139 31.39 -21.67 -6.46
C VAL A 139 31.07 -22.98 -7.18
N ALA A 140 32.05 -23.85 -7.38
CA ALA A 140 31.86 -25.15 -8.01
C ALA A 140 30.88 -26.03 -7.23
N TYR A 141 30.95 -26.06 -5.89
CA TYR A 141 30.01 -26.79 -5.04
C TYR A 141 28.58 -26.24 -5.15
N SER A 142 28.41 -24.91 -5.22
CA SER A 142 27.08 -24.29 -5.40
C SER A 142 26.44 -24.61 -6.76
N PHE A 143 27.23 -24.96 -7.79
CA PHE A 143 26.72 -25.36 -9.11
C PHE A 143 26.64 -26.89 -9.33
N SER A 144 27.32 -27.70 -8.49
CA SER A 144 27.36 -29.17 -8.58
C SER A 144 26.62 -29.88 -7.44
N GLY A 145 25.92 -29.13 -6.59
CA GLY A 145 25.17 -29.66 -5.46
C GLY A 145 24.12 -30.70 -5.87
N ASP A 146 24.05 -31.79 -5.12
CA ASP A 146 23.03 -32.83 -5.28
C ASP A 146 21.62 -32.26 -5.03
N ARG A 147 20.59 -32.90 -5.62
CA ARG A 147 19.22 -32.33 -5.73
C ARG A 147 18.59 -31.93 -4.40
N ASP A 148 18.98 -32.60 -3.31
CA ASP A 148 18.45 -32.36 -1.96
C ASP A 148 19.32 -31.39 -1.12
N ASN A 149 20.44 -30.89 -1.64
CA ASN A 149 21.44 -30.11 -0.89
C ASN A 149 22.04 -28.92 -1.67
N VAL A 150 21.22 -28.18 -2.43
CA VAL A 150 21.63 -26.93 -3.09
C VAL A 150 21.93 -25.85 -2.04
N LYS A 151 23.20 -25.70 -1.65
CA LYS A 151 23.70 -24.57 -0.86
C LYS A 151 24.12 -23.44 -1.78
N GLY A 152 23.59 -22.24 -1.55
CA GLY A 152 24.02 -21.04 -2.26
C GLY A 152 25.48 -20.66 -1.98
N ILE A 153 26.08 -19.91 -2.91
CA ILE A 153 27.47 -19.44 -2.82
C ILE A 153 27.67 -18.67 -1.50
N THR A 154 28.53 -19.21 -0.63
CA THR A 154 28.91 -18.52 0.61
C THR A 154 29.99 -17.48 0.29
N THR A 155 29.73 -16.22 0.66
CA THR A 155 30.64 -15.08 0.43
C THR A 155 31.06 -14.43 1.75
N THR A 156 32.20 -13.75 1.73
CA THR A 156 32.60 -12.78 2.76
C THR A 156 32.39 -11.38 2.20
N ASP A 157 31.42 -10.68 2.77
CA ASP A 157 30.97 -9.36 2.31
C ASP A 157 31.75 -8.24 3.01
N GLN A 158 32.26 -7.27 2.24
CA GLN A 158 33.03 -6.12 2.72
C GLN A 158 32.51 -4.83 2.08
N LYS A 159 32.05 -3.87 2.91
CA LYS A 159 31.69 -2.54 2.43
C LYS A 159 32.95 -1.74 2.10
N ILE A 160 33.00 -1.21 0.88
CA ILE A 160 34.16 -0.51 0.32
C ILE A 160 33.86 0.98 0.30
N VAL A 161 34.66 1.76 1.02
CA VAL A 161 34.64 3.22 0.89
C VAL A 161 35.33 3.62 -0.42
N VAL A 162 34.56 4.30 -1.27
CA VAL A 162 34.96 4.92 -2.55
C VAL A 162 34.84 6.44 -2.39
N ALA A 163 35.73 7.21 -3.03
CA ALA A 163 35.65 8.67 -3.00
C ALA A 163 34.43 9.16 -3.82
N PRO A 164 33.67 10.16 -3.33
CA PRO A 164 32.54 10.71 -4.07
C PRO A 164 33.00 11.54 -5.27
N LEU A 165 32.15 11.65 -6.30
CA LEU A 165 32.37 12.59 -7.40
C LEU A 165 31.63 13.91 -7.15
N THR A 166 32.31 15.03 -7.33
CA THR A 166 31.70 16.37 -7.26
C THR A 166 31.30 16.86 -8.66
N ILE A 167 30.10 17.43 -8.78
CA ILE A 167 29.61 18.11 -9.99
C ILE A 167 29.11 19.52 -9.65
N ASP A 168 29.40 20.49 -10.52
CA ASP A 168 29.04 21.90 -10.35
C ASP A 168 27.75 22.22 -11.13
N ILE A 169 26.67 22.55 -10.42
CA ILE A 169 25.33 22.72 -10.99
C ILE A 169 24.93 24.20 -11.08
N LYS A 170 24.74 24.68 -12.31
CA LYS A 170 24.21 26.00 -12.62
C LYS A 170 22.72 26.14 -12.26
N PRO A 171 22.27 27.31 -11.77
CA PRO A 171 20.85 27.62 -11.64
C PRO A 171 20.14 27.63 -13.00
N LEU A 172 18.82 27.42 -13.00
CA LEU A 172 17.97 27.62 -14.18
C LEU A 172 17.53 29.09 -14.29
N PRO A 173 17.17 29.58 -15.48
CA PRO A 173 16.56 30.90 -15.63
C PRO A 173 15.23 31.00 -14.86
N ASP A 174 14.94 32.17 -14.30
CA ASP A 174 13.72 32.45 -13.54
C ASP A 174 12.45 32.09 -14.33
N GLY A 175 11.49 31.45 -13.65
CA GLY A 175 10.21 31.04 -14.25
C GLY A 175 10.27 29.78 -15.14
N THR A 176 11.42 29.13 -15.30
CA THR A 176 11.54 27.87 -16.05
C THR A 176 10.67 26.75 -15.45
N GLN A 177 9.69 26.27 -16.21
CA GLN A 177 8.82 25.15 -15.84
C GLN A 177 9.30 23.82 -16.44
N LEU A 178 9.87 23.86 -17.64
CA LEU A 178 10.29 22.69 -18.43
C LEU A 178 11.80 22.70 -18.67
N VAL A 179 12.49 21.58 -18.46
CA VAL A 179 13.95 21.47 -18.66
C VAL A 179 14.27 20.36 -19.65
N GLY A 180 14.65 20.76 -20.86
CA GLY A 180 14.90 19.88 -21.99
C GLY A 180 14.51 20.50 -23.33
N ASP A 181 14.48 19.67 -24.35
CA ASP A 181 14.06 19.98 -25.71
C ASP A 181 12.68 19.36 -25.97
N PHE A 182 11.63 20.17 -25.92
CA PHE A 182 10.22 19.73 -25.92
C PHE A 182 9.41 20.39 -27.03
N THR A 183 8.45 19.63 -27.54
CA THR A 183 7.42 20.07 -28.48
C THR A 183 6.06 19.90 -27.83
N LEU A 184 5.18 20.88 -28.05
CA LEU A 184 3.79 20.85 -27.60
C LEU A 184 2.88 20.73 -28.81
N SER A 185 1.93 19.80 -28.77
CA SER A 185 0.79 19.75 -29.68
C SER A 185 -0.52 19.66 -28.88
N HIS A 186 -1.62 19.97 -29.55
CA HIS A 186 -2.95 19.99 -28.95
C HIS A 186 -3.95 19.33 -29.89
N THR A 187 -5.05 18.82 -29.36
CA THR A 187 -6.15 18.24 -30.13
C THR A 187 -7.47 18.78 -29.59
N LEU A 188 -8.25 19.41 -30.47
CA LEU A 188 -9.58 19.93 -30.17
C LEU A 188 -10.52 19.47 -31.27
N LYS A 189 -11.57 18.70 -30.92
CA LYS A 189 -12.48 18.09 -31.92
C LYS A 189 -13.58 19.03 -32.42
N LYS A 190 -14.00 19.99 -31.60
CA LYS A 190 -15.06 20.96 -31.90
C LYS A 190 -14.86 22.23 -31.07
N THR A 191 -15.24 23.38 -31.61
CA THR A 191 -15.36 24.66 -30.88
C THR A 191 -16.83 25.04 -30.60
N THR A 192 -17.77 24.24 -31.09
CA THR A 192 -19.21 24.41 -30.90
C THR A 192 -19.77 23.28 -30.04
N ALA A 193 -20.67 23.62 -29.10
CA ALA A 193 -21.34 22.67 -28.22
C ALA A 193 -22.63 23.25 -27.66
N ASN A 194 -23.49 22.41 -27.10
CA ASN A 194 -24.64 22.85 -26.32
C ASN A 194 -24.23 23.33 -24.92
N ALA A 195 -25.07 24.12 -24.26
CA ALA A 195 -24.86 24.49 -22.87
C ALA A 195 -24.68 23.23 -21.98
N TYR A 196 -23.64 23.26 -21.15
CA TYR A 196 -23.15 22.17 -20.29
C TYR A 196 -22.59 20.92 -21.00
N GLU A 197 -22.57 20.86 -22.34
CA GLU A 197 -22.03 19.72 -23.08
C GLU A 197 -20.47 19.71 -23.05
N PRO A 198 -19.82 18.65 -22.55
CA PRO A 198 -18.35 18.61 -22.50
C PRO A 198 -17.70 18.61 -23.89
N ILE A 199 -16.67 19.44 -24.03
CA ILE A 199 -15.80 19.52 -25.21
C ILE A 199 -14.47 18.86 -24.87
N PRO A 200 -14.12 17.71 -25.47
CA PRO A 200 -12.85 17.04 -25.21
C PRO A 200 -11.69 17.82 -25.84
N PHE A 201 -10.66 18.05 -25.02
CA PHE A 201 -9.44 18.76 -25.37
C PHE A 201 -8.25 18.00 -24.80
N SER A 202 -7.16 17.86 -25.55
CA SER A 202 -5.95 17.25 -25.00
C SER A 202 -4.69 17.98 -25.46
N VAL A 203 -3.70 18.01 -24.58
CA VAL A 203 -2.36 18.54 -24.88
C VAL A 203 -1.36 17.39 -24.78
N THR A 204 -0.48 17.29 -25.77
CA THR A 204 0.62 16.33 -25.78
C THR A 204 1.93 17.08 -25.70
N LEU A 205 2.76 16.76 -24.70
CA LEU A 205 4.10 17.29 -24.52
C LEU A 205 5.11 16.17 -24.81
N ARG A 206 5.98 16.35 -25.81
CA ARG A 206 6.89 15.30 -26.30
C ARG A 206 8.29 15.84 -26.52
N GLY A 207 9.32 15.20 -25.95
CA GLY A 207 10.69 15.72 -26.01
C GLY A 207 11.73 14.99 -25.14
N SER A 208 12.97 15.47 -25.16
CA SER A 208 14.09 14.93 -24.38
C SER A 208 14.45 15.87 -23.23
N GLY A 209 14.41 15.39 -21.98
CA GLY A 209 14.62 16.24 -20.81
C GLY A 209 14.38 15.53 -19.48
N TYR A 210 14.24 16.30 -18.40
CA TYR A 210 13.69 15.79 -17.13
C TYR A 210 12.17 15.57 -17.27
N PRO A 211 11.57 14.50 -16.74
CA PRO A 211 10.13 14.23 -16.86
C PRO A 211 9.25 15.39 -16.37
N PRO A 212 8.53 16.11 -17.26
CA PRO A 212 7.83 17.33 -16.88
C PRO A 212 6.37 17.04 -16.49
N LEU A 213 6.16 16.46 -15.30
CA LEU A 213 4.83 16.35 -14.72
C LEU A 213 4.38 17.71 -14.17
N LEU A 214 3.49 18.38 -14.88
CA LEU A 214 2.82 19.60 -14.44
C LEU A 214 1.44 19.22 -13.85
N GLU A 215 1.09 19.74 -12.68
CA GLU A 215 -0.20 19.43 -12.05
C GLU A 215 -1.39 20.01 -12.85
N HIS A 216 -1.23 21.24 -13.35
CA HIS A 216 -2.25 21.96 -14.11
C HIS A 216 -1.63 22.65 -15.33
N LEU A 217 -2.11 22.32 -16.53
CA LEU A 217 -1.74 23.04 -17.76
C LEU A 217 -2.60 24.28 -18.01
N LEU A 218 -3.89 24.23 -17.66
CA LEU A 218 -4.83 25.33 -17.83
C LEU A 218 -5.31 25.80 -16.46
N VAL A 219 -5.48 27.11 -16.30
CA VAL A 219 -5.99 27.71 -15.06
C VAL A 219 -7.53 27.67 -15.08
N PRO A 220 -8.21 27.04 -14.10
CA PRO A 220 -9.67 27.08 -13.98
C PRO A 220 -10.18 28.52 -13.80
N ASN A 221 -11.35 28.84 -14.35
CA ASN A 221 -11.99 30.15 -14.18
C ASN A 221 -13.52 30.05 -14.18
N ASN A 222 -14.20 31.17 -13.91
CA ASN A 222 -15.66 31.20 -13.76
C ASN A 222 -16.44 31.11 -15.09
N ALA A 223 -15.77 31.11 -16.25
CA ALA A 223 -16.43 31.05 -17.56
C ALA A 223 -16.61 29.60 -18.06
N PHE A 224 -15.79 28.64 -17.60
CA PHE A 224 -15.92 27.23 -17.94
C PHE A 224 -15.48 26.31 -16.79
N THR A 225 -16.18 25.20 -16.62
CA THR A 225 -15.72 24.08 -15.80
C THR A 225 -14.64 23.31 -16.57
N LEU A 226 -13.46 23.18 -15.96
CA LEU A 226 -12.38 22.35 -16.46
C LEU A 226 -12.43 20.97 -15.80
N PHE A 227 -12.51 19.92 -16.60
CA PHE A 227 -12.30 18.54 -16.18
C PHE A 227 -10.89 18.11 -16.59
N THR A 228 -10.14 17.52 -15.67
CA THR A 228 -8.76 17.04 -15.88
C THR A 228 -8.62 15.59 -15.44
N GLU A 229 -8.03 14.73 -16.27
CA GLU A 229 -7.58 13.40 -15.87
C GLU A 229 -6.10 13.41 -15.46
N THR A 230 -5.65 12.38 -14.75
CA THR A 230 -4.24 12.21 -14.39
C THR A 230 -3.36 12.16 -15.66
N PRO A 231 -2.29 12.96 -15.76
CA PRO A 231 -1.43 12.97 -16.95
C PRO A 231 -0.78 11.61 -17.22
N GLN A 232 -0.86 11.14 -18.46
CA GLN A 232 -0.33 9.85 -18.89
C GLN A 232 1.12 10.01 -19.34
N LEU A 233 2.06 9.77 -18.44
CA LEU A 233 3.51 9.84 -18.68
C LEU A 233 4.05 8.53 -19.28
N GLN A 234 4.77 8.63 -20.40
CA GLN A 234 5.60 7.58 -20.96
C GLN A 234 7.06 8.07 -21.07
N SER A 235 7.98 7.42 -20.36
CA SER A 235 9.40 7.80 -20.29
C SER A 235 10.32 6.67 -20.73
N ILE A 236 11.17 6.93 -21.71
CA ILE A 236 12.22 6.02 -22.19
C ILE A 236 13.57 6.62 -21.79
N ARG A 237 14.31 5.94 -20.91
CA ARG A 237 15.62 6.39 -20.40
C ARG A 237 16.75 5.91 -21.30
N SER A 238 17.78 6.73 -21.53
CA SER A 238 18.91 6.42 -22.39
C SER A 238 20.15 7.24 -22.00
N GLU A 239 21.31 6.91 -22.59
CA GLU A 239 22.56 7.69 -22.44
C GLU A 239 22.43 9.14 -22.93
N ASN A 240 21.48 9.43 -23.82
CA ASN A 240 21.18 10.78 -24.31
C ASN A 240 20.23 11.59 -23.38
N GLY A 241 19.85 11.00 -22.24
CA GLY A 241 18.79 11.46 -21.33
C GLY A 241 17.49 10.68 -21.49
N THR A 242 16.46 11.10 -20.75
CA THR A 242 15.10 10.55 -20.89
C THR A 242 14.35 11.22 -22.04
N PHE A 243 13.73 10.44 -22.90
CA PHE A 243 12.70 10.88 -23.83
C PHE A 243 11.32 10.68 -23.18
N ASN A 244 10.52 11.74 -23.12
CA ASN A 244 9.21 11.75 -22.48
C ASN A 244 8.12 12.06 -23.51
N THR A 245 7.00 11.36 -23.40
CA THR A 245 5.72 11.72 -24.03
C THR A 245 4.68 11.77 -22.93
N ILE A 246 3.99 12.91 -22.76
CA ILE A 246 2.91 13.07 -21.80
C ILE A 246 1.65 13.49 -22.54
N LEU A 247 0.57 12.75 -22.32
CA LEU A 247 -0.77 13.17 -22.71
C LEU A 247 -1.49 13.74 -21.48
N TYR A 248 -2.07 14.93 -21.63
CA TYR A 248 -2.94 15.59 -20.66
C TYR A 248 -4.39 15.53 -21.19
N PRO A 249 -5.22 14.57 -20.73
CA PRO A 249 -6.62 14.46 -21.14
C PRO A 249 -7.47 15.45 -20.33
N MET A 250 -8.27 16.26 -21.03
CA MET A 250 -9.12 17.29 -20.43
C MET A 250 -10.47 17.39 -21.15
N ALA A 251 -11.43 18.03 -20.49
CA ALA A 251 -12.61 18.55 -21.16
C ALA A 251 -12.99 19.91 -20.57
N VAL A 252 -13.58 20.77 -21.41
CA VAL A 252 -14.16 22.06 -20.97
C VAL A 252 -15.66 22.06 -21.19
N SER A 253 -16.42 22.61 -20.25
CA SER A 253 -17.88 22.76 -20.36
C SER A 253 -18.31 24.12 -19.82
N ALA A 254 -19.28 24.76 -20.47
CA ALA A 254 -19.75 26.09 -20.11
C ALA A 254 -21.25 26.26 -20.39
N GLN A 255 -21.86 27.24 -19.72
CA GLN A 255 -23.25 27.65 -19.99
C GLN A 255 -23.33 28.65 -21.17
N GLN A 256 -22.29 29.46 -21.37
CA GLN A 256 -22.24 30.54 -22.36
C GLN A 256 -20.96 30.48 -23.18
N SER A 257 -20.96 31.13 -24.35
CA SER A 257 -19.77 31.25 -25.19
C SER A 257 -18.61 31.92 -24.44
N PHE A 258 -17.41 31.36 -24.56
CA PHE A 258 -16.22 31.81 -23.82
C PHE A 258 -14.97 31.74 -24.69
N THR A 259 -13.90 32.42 -24.29
CA THR A 259 -12.57 32.28 -24.91
C THR A 259 -11.61 31.68 -23.90
N LEU A 260 -11.02 30.53 -24.23
CA LEU A 260 -9.84 30.01 -23.55
C LEU A 260 -8.66 30.89 -23.93
N ALA A 261 -8.01 31.50 -22.93
CA ALA A 261 -6.87 32.38 -23.14
C ALA A 261 -5.63 31.61 -23.63
N GLU A 262 -4.75 32.29 -24.35
CA GLU A 262 -3.43 31.75 -24.70
C GLU A 262 -2.68 31.39 -23.42
N THR A 263 -2.12 30.17 -23.38
CA THR A 263 -1.33 29.69 -22.24
C THR A 263 0.08 29.37 -22.71
N THR A 264 1.08 29.98 -22.09
CA THR A 264 2.49 29.80 -22.46
C THR A 264 3.26 29.09 -21.35
N LEU A 265 3.95 28.00 -21.72
CA LEU A 265 4.87 27.28 -20.84
C LEU A 265 6.30 27.77 -21.10
N GLN A 266 7.04 28.06 -20.04
CA GLN A 266 8.44 28.50 -20.13
C GLN A 266 9.38 27.31 -20.03
N ALA A 267 10.22 27.15 -21.06
CA ALA A 267 11.12 26.02 -21.20
C ALA A 267 12.57 26.47 -21.38
N PHE A 268 13.51 25.68 -20.86
CA PHE A 268 14.95 25.87 -21.05
C PHE A 268 15.58 24.60 -21.61
N ASN A 269 16.39 24.72 -22.65
CA ASN A 269 17.12 23.60 -23.25
C ASN A 269 18.62 23.71 -22.88
N PRO A 270 19.12 22.92 -21.92
CA PRO A 270 20.52 22.96 -21.50
C PRO A 270 21.52 22.69 -22.62
N LYS A 271 21.17 21.86 -23.61
CA LYS A 271 22.04 21.50 -24.75
C LYS A 271 22.30 22.69 -25.69
N THR A 272 21.50 23.75 -25.62
CA THR A 272 21.65 24.97 -26.44
C THR A 272 21.79 26.25 -25.61
N GLU A 273 21.80 26.12 -24.27
CA GLU A 273 21.75 27.19 -23.27
C GLU A 273 20.68 28.27 -23.54
N LYS A 274 19.53 27.89 -24.11
CA LYS A 274 18.46 28.80 -24.54
C LYS A 274 17.11 28.53 -23.89
N SER A 275 16.46 29.60 -23.45
CA SER A 275 15.05 29.62 -23.06
C SER A 275 14.16 29.77 -24.30
N TYR A 276 13.02 29.08 -24.32
CA TYR A 276 11.99 29.13 -25.35
C TYR A 276 10.59 29.01 -24.71
N ARG A 277 9.55 29.18 -25.51
CA ARG A 277 8.14 29.11 -25.05
C ARG A 277 7.37 28.08 -25.86
N LEU A 278 6.50 27.33 -25.19
CA LEU A 278 5.54 26.42 -25.81
C LEU A 278 4.13 26.96 -25.56
N THR A 279 3.41 27.24 -26.64
CA THR A 279 2.14 27.98 -26.59
C THR A 279 0.96 27.08 -26.92
N ILE A 280 -0.02 27.03 -26.01
CA ILE A 280 -1.39 26.61 -26.31
C ILE A 280 -2.12 27.87 -26.79
N PRO A 281 -2.55 27.94 -28.07
CA PRO A 281 -3.17 29.15 -28.61
C PRO A 281 -4.56 29.40 -27.99
N ALA A 282 -5.03 30.64 -28.07
CA ALA A 282 -6.37 30.99 -27.63
C ALA A 282 -7.46 30.35 -28.50
N TYR A 283 -8.56 29.92 -27.89
CA TYR A 283 -9.72 29.33 -28.59
C TYR A 283 -11.02 29.98 -28.15
N SER A 284 -11.82 30.48 -29.11
CA SER A 284 -13.19 30.91 -28.85
C SER A 284 -14.17 29.75 -29.06
N PHE A 285 -15.00 29.52 -28.06
CA PHE A 285 -16.01 28.49 -28.00
C PHE A 285 -17.41 29.10 -28.11
N THR A 286 -18.21 28.60 -29.06
CA THR A 286 -19.59 29.04 -29.26
C THR A 286 -20.54 28.04 -28.62
N ILE A 287 -21.20 28.44 -27.54
CA ILE A 287 -22.13 27.59 -26.81
C ILE A 287 -23.57 27.93 -27.20
N THR A 288 -24.31 26.94 -27.70
CA THR A 288 -25.73 27.08 -28.02
C THR A 288 -26.58 26.80 -26.78
N ASN A 289 -27.30 27.82 -26.30
CA ASN A 289 -28.28 27.69 -25.23
C ASN A 289 -29.33 26.64 -25.60
N THR A 290 -29.43 25.60 -24.78
CA THR A 290 -30.47 24.57 -24.87
C THR A 290 -31.76 25.07 -24.25
N VAL A 291 -32.85 25.01 -25.01
CA VAL A 291 -34.19 25.35 -24.50
C VAL A 291 -34.57 24.32 -23.41
N PRO A 292 -34.90 24.72 -22.16
CA PRO A 292 -35.15 23.80 -21.05
C PRO A 292 -36.24 22.75 -21.34
N GLU A 293 -37.26 23.13 -22.11
CA GLU A 293 -38.36 22.27 -22.59
C GLU A 293 -37.92 21.04 -23.42
N LYS A 294 -36.65 21.00 -23.84
CA LYS A 294 -36.04 19.88 -24.57
C LYS A 294 -35.08 19.04 -23.70
N LEU A 295 -34.76 19.50 -22.48
CA LEU A 295 -33.93 18.78 -21.50
C LEU A 295 -34.77 18.11 -20.40
N LEU A 296 -36.00 18.58 -20.18
CA LEU A 296 -36.95 17.93 -19.29
C LEU A 296 -37.56 16.71 -20.00
N ASP A 297 -37.44 15.53 -19.39
CA ASP A 297 -38.14 14.34 -19.82
C ASP A 297 -39.66 14.58 -19.76
N LYS A 298 -40.34 14.37 -20.88
CA LYS A 298 -41.80 14.55 -20.98
C LYS A 298 -42.60 13.39 -20.35
N VAL A 299 -41.89 12.40 -19.81
CA VAL A 299 -42.43 11.18 -19.19
C VAL A 299 -41.52 10.83 -18.02
N ASP A 300 -42.02 11.02 -16.79
CA ASP A 300 -41.34 10.57 -15.58
C ASP A 300 -40.93 9.09 -15.70
N SER A 301 -39.68 8.78 -15.32
CA SER A 301 -39.11 7.44 -15.39
C SER A 301 -38.40 7.10 -14.06
N PRO A 302 -38.83 6.05 -13.33
CA PRO A 302 -39.97 5.18 -13.61
C PRO A 302 -41.30 5.94 -13.58
N ALA A 303 -42.24 5.53 -14.45
CA ALA A 303 -43.56 6.14 -14.52
C ALA A 303 -44.23 6.16 -13.13
N PRO A 304 -44.88 7.28 -12.73
CA PRO A 304 -45.49 7.42 -11.42
C PRO A 304 -46.43 6.24 -11.20
N ALA A 305 -46.16 5.46 -10.14
CA ALA A 305 -46.56 4.07 -10.03
C ALA A 305 -48.02 3.86 -10.45
N LYS A 306 -48.22 3.26 -11.65
CA LYS A 306 -49.52 3.13 -12.32
C LYS A 306 -50.56 2.72 -11.29
N ALA A 307 -51.48 3.64 -10.96
CA ALA A 307 -52.28 3.65 -9.73
C ALA A 307 -52.59 2.23 -9.23
N THR A 308 -51.79 1.79 -8.24
CA THR A 308 -51.45 0.37 -8.01
C THR A 308 -52.66 -0.53 -8.18
N ASP A 309 -52.62 -1.44 -9.16
CA ASP A 309 -53.79 -2.19 -9.62
C ASP A 309 -54.47 -2.94 -8.45
N TRP A 310 -55.53 -2.33 -7.89
CA TRP A 310 -56.16 -2.78 -6.65
C TRP A 310 -57.02 -4.05 -6.83
N SER A 311 -57.04 -4.65 -8.02
CA SER A 311 -57.72 -5.92 -8.31
C SER A 311 -57.32 -7.05 -7.35
N TRP A 312 -56.04 -7.15 -6.99
CA TRP A 312 -55.56 -8.14 -6.00
C TRP A 312 -56.22 -7.97 -4.62
N LEU A 313 -56.64 -6.76 -4.26
CA LEU A 313 -57.31 -6.48 -2.99
C LEU A 313 -58.77 -6.94 -3.05
N THR A 314 -59.46 -6.76 -4.19
CA THR A 314 -60.81 -7.31 -4.39
C THR A 314 -60.80 -8.84 -4.44
N ASP A 315 -59.77 -9.45 -5.02
CA ASP A 315 -59.59 -10.90 -5.00
C ASP A 315 -59.35 -11.39 -3.56
N LEU A 316 -58.43 -10.75 -2.82
CA LEU A 316 -58.17 -11.08 -1.42
C LEU A 316 -59.42 -10.94 -0.52
N PHE A 317 -60.22 -9.89 -0.71
CA PHE A 317 -61.48 -9.74 0.04
C PHE A 317 -62.53 -10.78 -0.35
N SER A 318 -62.64 -11.16 -1.63
CA SER A 318 -63.59 -12.19 -2.05
C SER A 318 -63.20 -13.59 -1.51
N TYR A 319 -61.91 -13.94 -1.51
CA TYR A 319 -61.41 -15.15 -0.85
C TYR A 319 -61.65 -15.12 0.66
N LEU A 320 -61.47 -13.96 1.32
CA LEU A 320 -61.73 -13.80 2.75
C LEU A 320 -63.22 -14.00 3.08
N ILE A 321 -64.14 -13.50 2.25
CA ILE A 321 -65.59 -13.68 2.41
C ILE A 321 -65.97 -15.16 2.26
N VAL A 322 -65.41 -15.87 1.27
CA VAL A 322 -65.63 -17.32 1.09
C VAL A 322 -65.10 -18.11 2.29
N PHE A 323 -63.89 -17.80 2.78
CA PHE A 323 -63.30 -18.44 3.96
C PHE A 323 -64.15 -18.23 5.22
N LEU A 324 -64.56 -16.98 5.49
CA LEU A 324 -65.42 -16.66 6.64
C LEU A 324 -66.78 -17.37 6.55
N SER A 325 -67.38 -17.43 5.35
CA SER A 325 -68.65 -18.12 5.13
C SER A 325 -68.56 -19.62 5.43
N GLY A 326 -67.46 -20.27 4.99
CA GLY A 326 -67.18 -21.66 5.34
C GLY A 326 -66.95 -21.87 6.84
N PHE A 327 -66.16 -20.98 7.47
CA PHE A 327 -65.87 -21.02 8.91
C PHE A 327 -67.13 -20.88 9.78
N PHE A 328 -68.00 -19.90 9.47
CA PHE A 328 -69.26 -19.73 10.20
C PHE A 328 -70.21 -20.92 10.02
N THR A 329 -70.28 -21.49 8.81
CA THR A 329 -71.09 -22.70 8.52
C THR A 329 -70.61 -23.91 9.31
N ALA A 330 -69.28 -24.10 9.42
CA ALA A 330 -68.72 -25.16 10.26
C ALA A 330 -69.00 -24.93 11.76
N LYS A 331 -68.99 -23.68 12.21
CA LYS A 331 -69.22 -23.31 13.62
C LYS A 331 -70.69 -23.49 14.06
N THR A 332 -71.66 -23.12 13.23
CA THR A 332 -73.09 -23.36 13.54
C THR A 332 -73.43 -24.85 13.59
N TRP A 333 -72.78 -25.68 12.76
CA TRP A 333 -72.94 -27.14 12.82
C TRP A 333 -72.49 -27.75 14.16
N GLN A 334 -71.47 -27.16 14.81
CA GLN A 334 -70.99 -27.63 16.12
C GLN A 334 -71.94 -27.27 17.26
N TRP A 335 -72.61 -26.11 17.21
CA TRP A 335 -73.54 -25.66 18.27
C TRP A 335 -74.83 -26.51 18.41
N HIS A 336 -75.15 -27.38 17.44
CA HIS A 336 -76.33 -28.25 17.52
C HIS A 336 -76.09 -29.64 18.17
N LYS A 337 -74.86 -29.96 18.60
CA LYS A 337 -74.58 -31.19 19.37
C LYS A 337 -74.77 -30.97 20.87
N LYS A 338 -75.94 -31.35 21.40
CA LYS A 338 -76.27 -31.27 22.83
C LYS A 338 -75.39 -32.18 23.70
N GLU A 339 -75.18 -31.76 24.94
CA GLU A 339 -74.34 -32.40 25.95
C GLU A 339 -74.91 -33.73 26.48
N LYS A 340 -74.03 -34.54 27.07
CA LYS A 340 -74.38 -35.60 28.02
C LYS A 340 -73.56 -35.41 29.30
N GLN A 341 -74.21 -35.42 30.45
CA GLN A 341 -73.53 -35.40 31.75
C GLN A 341 -72.79 -36.73 31.99
N THR A 342 -71.59 -36.65 32.57
CA THR A 342 -70.76 -37.80 32.93
C THR A 342 -70.66 -37.95 34.45
N VAL A 343 -71.08 -39.10 34.98
CA VAL A 343 -70.79 -39.51 36.36
C VAL A 343 -69.37 -40.08 36.42
N ASP A 344 -68.64 -39.82 37.50
CA ASP A 344 -67.28 -40.32 37.72
C ASP A 344 -67.24 -41.87 37.69
N PRO A 345 -66.48 -42.49 36.75
CA PRO A 345 -66.40 -43.94 36.62
C PRO A 345 -65.70 -44.64 37.80
N PHE A 346 -64.91 -43.95 38.63
CA PHE A 346 -64.29 -44.57 39.81
C PHE A 346 -65.35 -44.90 40.88
N ALA A 347 -66.21 -43.93 41.21
CA ALA A 347 -67.24 -44.06 42.23
C ALA A 347 -68.22 -45.23 41.97
N ALA A 348 -68.52 -45.50 40.70
CA ALA A 348 -69.34 -46.64 40.26
C ALA A 348 -68.64 -47.98 40.51
N ARG A 349 -67.37 -48.12 40.13
CA ARG A 349 -66.59 -49.37 40.31
C ARG A 349 -66.38 -49.73 41.79
N VAL A 350 -66.21 -48.73 42.65
CA VAL A 350 -66.20 -48.92 44.12
C VAL A 350 -67.53 -49.47 44.64
N ALA A 351 -68.66 -49.00 44.10
CA ALA A 351 -69.99 -49.46 44.50
C ALA A 351 -70.22 -50.94 44.13
N GLU A 352 -69.87 -51.35 42.91
CA GLU A 352 -70.15 -52.68 42.37
C GLU A 352 -69.22 -53.79 42.93
N THR A 353 -68.00 -53.47 43.33
CA THR A 353 -66.98 -54.48 43.70
C THR A 353 -67.28 -55.19 45.03
N SER A 354 -67.75 -56.44 45.00
CA SER A 354 -68.14 -57.19 46.21
C SER A 354 -67.00 -57.95 46.93
N ASP A 355 -65.85 -58.19 46.28
CA ASP A 355 -64.71 -58.90 46.87
C ASP A 355 -63.74 -57.92 47.60
N PRO A 356 -63.43 -58.13 48.89
CA PRO A 356 -62.41 -57.36 49.61
C PRO A 356 -61.07 -57.23 48.88
N LYS A 357 -60.59 -58.29 48.22
CA LYS A 357 -59.28 -58.32 47.56
C LYS A 357 -59.26 -57.51 46.27
N VAL A 358 -60.38 -57.47 45.55
CA VAL A 358 -60.53 -56.63 44.35
C VAL A 358 -60.68 -55.17 44.76
N LEU A 359 -61.47 -54.89 45.80
CA LEU A 359 -61.62 -53.53 46.35
C LEU A 359 -60.27 -52.97 46.85
N LEU A 360 -59.48 -53.78 47.58
CA LEU A 360 -58.14 -53.41 48.03
C LEU A 360 -57.23 -53.00 46.86
N LYS A 361 -57.15 -53.83 45.81
CA LYS A 361 -56.36 -53.52 44.61
C LYS A 361 -56.82 -52.24 43.93
N LEU A 362 -58.13 -52.01 43.84
CA LEU A 362 -58.72 -50.84 43.20
C LEU A 362 -58.43 -49.54 43.98
N LEU A 363 -58.38 -49.59 45.31
CA LEU A 363 -57.97 -48.45 46.15
C LEU A 363 -56.47 -48.14 46.04
N ILE A 364 -55.62 -49.18 46.04
CA ILE A 364 -54.16 -49.02 45.88
C ILE A 364 -53.81 -48.45 44.51
N ALA A 365 -54.52 -48.87 43.46
CA ALA A 365 -54.28 -48.44 42.09
C ALA A 365 -54.72 -46.98 41.79
N GLU A 366 -55.71 -46.45 42.52
CA GLU A 366 -56.18 -45.07 42.35
C GLU A 366 -55.30 -44.09 43.15
N ASP A 367 -55.32 -44.18 44.49
CA ASP A 367 -54.40 -43.44 45.36
C ASP A 367 -54.26 -44.15 46.72
N SER A 368 -53.16 -44.89 46.86
CA SER A 368 -52.79 -45.61 48.08
C SER A 368 -52.58 -44.71 49.31
N LYS A 369 -52.33 -43.40 49.14
CA LYS A 369 -52.21 -42.44 50.25
C LYS A 369 -53.58 -41.89 50.63
N LYS A 370 -54.39 -41.43 49.67
CA LYS A 370 -55.74 -40.91 49.93
C LYS A 370 -56.64 -41.94 50.62
N TYR A 371 -56.48 -43.22 50.29
CA TYR A 371 -57.28 -44.31 50.85
C TYR A 371 -56.55 -45.19 51.90
N ALA A 372 -55.38 -44.78 52.40
CA ALA A 372 -54.52 -45.59 53.29
C ALA A 372 -55.27 -46.22 54.48
N ASN A 373 -56.12 -45.45 55.16
CA ASN A 373 -56.90 -45.91 56.32
C ASN A 373 -57.97 -46.97 55.97
N ALA A 374 -58.45 -46.99 54.72
CA ALA A 374 -59.37 -48.02 54.22
C ALA A 374 -58.62 -49.28 53.72
N ILE A 375 -57.45 -49.06 53.11
CA ILE A 375 -56.52 -50.10 52.66
C ILE A 375 -56.03 -50.94 53.85
N GLU A 376 -55.52 -50.30 54.91
CA GLU A 376 -55.04 -50.97 56.13
C GLU A 376 -56.13 -51.86 56.78
N LYS A 377 -57.38 -51.37 56.81
CA LYS A 377 -58.53 -52.13 57.33
C LYS A 377 -58.86 -53.35 56.47
N LEU A 378 -58.76 -53.25 55.15
CA LEU A 378 -58.94 -54.38 54.23
C LEU A 378 -57.81 -55.39 54.36
N GLU A 379 -56.56 -54.96 54.46
CA GLU A 379 -55.41 -55.85 54.66
C GLU A 379 -55.48 -56.58 56.01
N GLY A 380 -55.86 -55.88 57.08
CA GLY A 380 -56.11 -56.48 58.39
C GLY A 380 -57.25 -57.53 58.38
N HIS A 381 -58.23 -57.40 57.49
CA HIS A 381 -59.25 -58.41 57.27
C HIS A 381 -58.72 -59.60 56.44
N ILE A 382 -58.08 -59.31 55.31
CA ILE A 382 -57.66 -60.31 54.31
C ILE A 382 -56.51 -61.18 54.82
N TYR A 383 -55.53 -60.60 55.52
CA TYR A 383 -54.29 -61.27 55.92
C TYR A 383 -54.24 -61.59 57.42
N ALA A 384 -54.81 -60.74 58.28
CA ALA A 384 -54.80 -60.94 59.74
C ALA A 384 -56.13 -61.46 60.33
N LYS A 385 -57.08 -61.89 59.48
CA LYS A 385 -58.38 -62.51 59.86
C LYS A 385 -59.26 -61.71 60.83
N LYS A 386 -59.07 -60.40 60.97
CA LYS A 386 -59.99 -59.54 61.74
C LYS A 386 -61.31 -59.39 60.98
N SER A 387 -62.45 -59.30 61.66
CA SER A 387 -63.76 -59.08 61.00
C SER A 387 -63.93 -57.63 60.54
N ILE A 388 -64.56 -57.40 59.38
CA ILE A 388 -64.88 -56.06 58.86
C ILE A 388 -66.28 -56.03 58.23
N ASN A 389 -66.93 -54.87 58.24
CA ASN A 389 -68.13 -54.59 57.46
C ASN A 389 -67.76 -53.75 56.22
N LEU A 390 -67.87 -54.37 55.03
CA LEU A 390 -67.54 -53.75 53.74
C LEU A 390 -68.47 -52.58 53.37
N ALA A 391 -69.74 -52.63 53.76
CA ALA A 391 -70.73 -51.62 53.36
C ALA A 391 -70.45 -50.26 54.01
N SER A 392 -70.04 -50.25 55.28
CA SER A 392 -69.53 -49.05 55.96
C SER A 392 -68.24 -48.52 55.33
N LEU A 393 -67.34 -49.41 54.89
CA LEU A 393 -66.06 -49.01 54.30
C LEU A 393 -66.25 -48.36 52.92
N LYS A 394 -67.11 -48.94 52.06
CA LYS A 394 -67.46 -48.35 50.76
C LYS A 394 -68.02 -46.93 50.89
N LYS A 395 -68.89 -46.70 51.88
CA LYS A 395 -69.41 -45.35 52.16
C LYS A 395 -68.29 -44.37 52.57
N GLN A 396 -67.36 -44.81 53.43
CA GLN A 396 -66.20 -43.98 53.81
C GLN A 396 -65.37 -43.60 52.57
N ILE A 397 -65.04 -44.57 51.72
CA ILE A 397 -64.30 -44.35 50.45
C ILE A 397 -65.03 -43.34 49.55
N GLN A 398 -66.34 -43.51 49.35
CA GLN A 398 -67.13 -42.61 48.49
C GLN A 398 -67.22 -41.18 49.07
N SER A 399 -67.33 -41.02 50.39
CA SER A 399 -67.23 -39.68 51.01
C SER A 399 -65.85 -39.05 50.87
N THR A 400 -64.78 -39.86 50.95
CA THR A 400 -63.40 -39.38 50.73
C THR A 400 -63.11 -39.06 49.25
N ASN A 401 -63.83 -39.64 48.28
CA ASN A 401 -63.69 -39.25 46.87
C ASN A 401 -64.46 -37.96 46.51
N MET A 402 -65.36 -37.49 47.37
CA MET A 402 -66.04 -36.19 47.25
C MET A 402 -65.36 -35.07 48.06
N GLN A 403 -64.15 -35.33 48.57
CA GLN A 403 -63.22 -34.39 49.22
C GLN A 403 -61.88 -34.38 48.48
#